data_AF-D2PZ95-F1
#
_entry.id   AF-D2PZ95-F1
#
_cell.length_a   1.000
_cell.length_b   1.000
_cell.length_c   1.000
_cell.angle_alpha   90.00
_cell.angle_beta   90.00
_cell.angle_gamma   90.00
#
_symmetry.space_group_name_H-M   'P 1'
#
loop_
_entity.id
_entity.type
_entity.pdbx_description
1 polymer ?
#
loop_
_entity_poly.entity_id
_entity_poly.type
_entity_poly.pdbx_seq_one_letter_code
_entity_poly.pdbx_strand_id
1 'polypeptide(L)'
;MTVIDEWTGRHAHALRAALRLTNEAFAEYLGVAPRTISKWRERPEMVPSPHLQEALDTALARAPAEALTRFAANLGEPEQRVTLDQAALGQLNAAVTDLARLLSRIEFAGFEVAGIEQSSRQ
;
A
#
# COMPACT_ATOMS: atom_id res chain seq x y z
N MET A 1 -21.22 -5.81 -2.97
CA MET A 1 -20.94 -6.70 -4.10
C MET A 1 -19.93 -5.99 -4.98
N THR A 2 -18.70 -6.48 -5.08
CA THR A 2 -17.67 -5.86 -5.94
C THR A 2 -17.96 -6.30 -7.36
N VAL A 3 -18.50 -5.41 -8.18
CA VAL A 3 -18.72 -5.65 -9.61
C VAL A 3 -17.50 -5.14 -10.35
N ILE A 4 -16.88 -6.01 -11.14
CA ILE A 4 -15.76 -5.65 -12.02
C ILE A 4 -16.36 -5.41 -13.40
N ASP A 5 -16.29 -4.17 -13.89
CA ASP A 5 -16.87 -3.80 -15.20
C ASP A 5 -16.09 -4.41 -16.37
N GLU A 6 -14.76 -4.51 -16.24
CA GLU A 6 -13.90 -5.22 -17.19
C GLU A 6 -12.80 -5.98 -16.45
N TRP A 7 -12.66 -7.27 -16.73
CA TRP A 7 -11.56 -8.06 -16.19
C TRP A 7 -10.25 -7.69 -16.87
N THR A 8 -9.20 -7.56 -16.07
CA THR A 8 -7.82 -7.39 -16.54
C THR A 8 -6.93 -8.46 -15.93
N GLY A 9 -5.72 -8.64 -16.46
CA GLY A 9 -4.73 -9.56 -15.90
C GLY A 9 -4.43 -9.25 -14.44
N ARG A 10 -4.44 -7.97 -14.05
CA ARG A 10 -4.35 -7.50 -12.66
C ARG A 10 -5.50 -8.03 -11.82
N HIS A 11 -6.74 -7.88 -12.30
CA HIS A 11 -7.94 -8.38 -11.60
C HIS A 11 -7.88 -9.89 -11.41
N ALA A 12 -7.55 -10.63 -12.48
CA ALA A 12 -7.45 -12.09 -12.44
C ALA A 12 -6.33 -12.58 -11.49
N HIS A 13 -5.18 -11.92 -11.48
CA HIS A 13 -4.09 -12.24 -10.56
C HIS A 13 -4.46 -11.95 -9.09
N ALA A 14 -5.13 -10.83 -8.83
CA ALA A 14 -5.63 -10.47 -7.51
C ALA A 14 -6.65 -11.51 -6.99
N LEU A 15 -7.55 -11.98 -7.86
CA LEU A 15 -8.52 -13.03 -7.51
C LEU A 15 -7.83 -14.35 -7.16
N ARG A 16 -6.89 -14.80 -7.99
CA ARG A 16 -6.08 -16.00 -7.71
C ARG A 16 -5.40 -15.91 -6.34
N ALA A 17 -4.76 -14.77 -6.06
CA ALA A 17 -4.06 -14.54 -4.80
C ALA A 17 -5.03 -14.55 -3.61
N ALA A 18 -6.21 -13.94 -3.76
CA ALA A 18 -7.24 -13.91 -2.72
C ALA A 18 -7.81 -15.31 -2.39
N LEU A 19 -7.94 -16.15 -3.41
CA LEU A 19 -8.31 -17.57 -3.31
C LEU A 19 -7.16 -18.46 -2.81
N ARG A 20 -5.94 -17.92 -2.70
CA ARG A 20 -4.72 -18.65 -2.29
C ARG A 20 -4.38 -19.85 -3.17
N LEU A 21 -4.73 -19.78 -4.46
CA LEU A 21 -4.45 -20.83 -5.43
C LEU A 21 -3.10 -20.62 -6.12
N THR A 22 -2.43 -21.71 -6.48
CA THR A 22 -1.28 -21.65 -7.39
C THR A 22 -1.73 -21.26 -8.80
N ASN A 23 -0.79 -20.97 -9.71
CA ASN A 23 -1.15 -20.68 -11.11
C ASN A 23 -1.79 -21.91 -11.77
N GLU A 24 -1.30 -23.10 -11.45
CA GLU A 24 -1.76 -24.37 -11.99
C GLU A 24 -3.18 -24.69 -11.50
N ALA A 25 -3.42 -24.59 -10.19
CA ALA A 25 -4.73 -24.86 -9.61
C ALA A 25 -5.78 -23.84 -10.09
N PHE A 26 -5.39 -22.59 -10.29
CA PHE A 26 -6.30 -21.57 -10.82
C PHE A 26 -6.55 -21.73 -12.32
N ALA A 27 -5.54 -22.15 -13.08
CA ALA A 27 -5.70 -22.49 -14.49
C ALA A 27 -6.67 -23.66 -14.68
N GLU A 28 -6.53 -24.71 -13.86
CA GLU A 28 -7.46 -25.85 -13.82
C GLU A 28 -8.88 -25.38 -13.45
N TYR A 29 -8.99 -24.55 -12.42
CA TYR A 29 -10.28 -23.99 -11.97
C TYR A 29 -11.00 -23.19 -13.07
N LEU A 30 -10.26 -22.48 -13.93
CA LEU A 30 -10.80 -21.72 -15.06
C LEU A 30 -10.86 -22.52 -16.38
N GLY A 31 -10.35 -23.75 -16.42
CA GLY A 31 -10.30 -24.57 -17.64
C GLY A 31 -9.33 -24.04 -18.70
N VAL A 32 -8.23 -23.38 -18.32
CA VAL A 32 -7.22 -22.83 -19.23
C VAL A 32 -5.84 -23.42 -19.00
N ALA A 33 -4.91 -23.18 -19.94
CA ALA A 33 -3.51 -23.51 -19.74
C ALA A 33 -2.85 -22.59 -18.69
N PRO A 34 -1.95 -23.11 -17.82
CA PRO A 34 -1.20 -22.31 -16.84
C PRO A 34 -0.44 -21.13 -17.45
N ARG A 35 0.01 -21.26 -18.71
CA ARG A 35 0.67 -20.20 -19.46
C ARG A 35 -0.20 -18.95 -19.61
N THR A 36 -1.52 -19.09 -19.70
CA THR A 36 -2.46 -17.96 -19.77
C THR A 36 -2.43 -17.16 -18.47
N ILE A 37 -2.39 -17.84 -17.32
CA ILE A 37 -2.31 -17.20 -16.01
C ILE A 37 -0.97 -16.48 -15.82
N SER A 38 0.14 -17.10 -16.24
CA SER A 38 1.47 -16.46 -16.23
C SER A 38 1.50 -15.19 -17.09
N LYS A 39 0.86 -15.23 -18.28
CA LYS A 39 0.78 -14.08 -19.18
C LYS A 39 0.02 -12.90 -18.56
N TRP A 40 -1.03 -13.15 -17.77
CA TRP A 40 -1.76 -12.10 -17.04
C TRP A 40 -0.92 -11.42 -15.96
N ARG A 41 -0.01 -12.17 -15.32
CA ARG A 41 0.95 -11.59 -14.37
C ARG A 41 1.97 -10.70 -15.09
N GLU A 42 2.46 -11.13 -16.26
CA GLU A 42 3.43 -10.37 -17.06
C GLU A 42 2.81 -9.11 -17.70
N ARG A 43 1.51 -9.17 -17.99
CA ARG A 43 0.75 -8.11 -18.68
C ARG A 43 -0.53 -7.79 -17.90
N PRO A 44 -0.43 -7.05 -16.79
CA PRO A 44 -1.56 -6.77 -15.91
C PRO A 44 -2.70 -6.00 -16.58
N GLU A 45 -2.41 -5.25 -17.64
CA GLU A 45 -3.37 -4.49 -18.45
C GLU A 45 -4.10 -5.35 -19.49
N MET A 46 -3.70 -6.61 -19.70
CA MET A 46 -4.33 -7.49 -20.67
C MET A 46 -5.77 -7.80 -20.27
N VAL A 47 -6.71 -7.59 -21.21
CA VAL A 47 -8.11 -7.97 -21.06
C VAL A 47 -8.29 -9.44 -21.47
N PRO A 48 -8.80 -10.34 -20.60
CA PRO A 48 -9.17 -11.70 -20.97
C PRO A 48 -10.29 -11.74 -22.02
N SER A 49 -10.37 -12.85 -22.77
CA SER A 49 -11.47 -13.05 -23.72
C SER A 49 -12.83 -13.09 -22.98
N PRO A 50 -13.96 -12.77 -23.65
CA PRO A 50 -15.27 -12.73 -23.01
C PRO A 50 -15.62 -14.00 -22.22
N HIS A 51 -15.35 -15.18 -22.78
CA HIS A 51 -15.55 -16.46 -22.10
C HIS A 51 -14.78 -16.57 -20.78
N LEU A 52 -13.56 -16.02 -20.72
CA LEU A 52 -12.78 -16.01 -19.48
C LEU A 52 -13.25 -14.97 -18.48
N GLN A 53 -13.83 -13.85 -18.96
CA GLN A 53 -14.46 -12.88 -18.06
C GLN A 53 -15.66 -13.52 -17.35
N GLU A 54 -16.52 -14.25 -18.08
CA GLU A 54 -17.64 -15.01 -17.50
C GLU A 54 -17.16 -16.07 -16.48
N ALA A 55 -16.06 -16.78 -16.78
CA ALA A 55 -15.46 -17.74 -15.87
C ALA A 55 -14.91 -17.05 -14.60
N LEU A 56 -14.29 -15.87 -14.74
CA LEU A 56 -13.79 -15.07 -13.62
C LEU A 56 -14.92 -14.46 -12.79
N ASP A 57 -16.03 -14.04 -13.40
CA ASP A 57 -17.23 -13.60 -12.69
C ASP A 57 -17.82 -14.74 -11.85
N THR A 58 -17.90 -15.94 -12.44
CA THR A 58 -18.35 -17.13 -11.72
C THR A 58 -17.40 -17.47 -10.57
N ALA A 59 -16.09 -17.38 -10.79
CA ALA A 59 -15.07 -17.57 -9.77
C ALA A 59 -15.23 -16.60 -8.60
N LEU A 60 -15.45 -15.31 -8.91
CA LEU A 60 -15.65 -14.25 -7.93
C LEU A 60 -16.96 -14.47 -7.15
N ALA A 61 -18.05 -14.80 -7.84
CA ALA A 61 -19.35 -15.06 -7.22
C ALA A 61 -19.33 -16.27 -6.25
N ARG A 62 -18.48 -17.26 -6.53
CA ARG A 62 -18.31 -18.47 -5.69
C ARG A 62 -17.25 -18.33 -4.60
N ALA A 63 -16.50 -17.23 -4.59
CA ALA A 63 -15.43 -17.03 -3.64
C ALA A 63 -15.98 -16.91 -2.20
N PRO A 64 -15.32 -17.52 -1.19
CA PRO A 64 -15.73 -17.35 0.20
C PRO A 64 -15.58 -15.89 0.65
N ALA A 65 -16.36 -15.48 1.65
CA ALA A 65 -16.38 -14.09 2.14
C ALA A 65 -14.97 -13.56 2.48
N GLU A 66 -14.12 -14.38 3.10
CA GLU A 66 -12.73 -14.00 3.38
C GLU A 66 -11.90 -13.72 2.11
N ALA A 67 -12.13 -14.49 1.05
CA ALA A 67 -11.46 -14.27 -0.23
C ALA A 67 -11.98 -12.99 -0.90
N LEU A 68 -13.27 -12.67 -0.79
CA LEU A 68 -13.81 -11.40 -1.27
C LEU A 68 -13.17 -10.20 -0.55
N THR A 69 -12.99 -10.28 0.77
CA THR A 69 -12.29 -9.25 1.55
C THR A 69 -10.83 -9.10 1.10
N ARG A 70 -10.11 -10.21 0.94
CA ARG A 70 -8.72 -10.19 0.42
C ARG A 70 -8.65 -9.65 -1.00
N PHE A 71 -9.60 -10.01 -1.85
CA PHE A 71 -9.68 -9.54 -3.23
C PHE A 71 -9.86 -8.03 -3.29
N ALA A 72 -10.80 -7.49 -2.51
CA ALA A 72 -11.01 -6.05 -2.40
C ALA A 72 -9.74 -5.33 -1.88
N ALA A 73 -9.07 -5.88 -0.88
CA ALA A 73 -7.80 -5.35 -0.38
C ALA A 73 -6.70 -5.35 -1.45
N ASN A 74 -6.56 -6.46 -2.20
CA ASN A 74 -5.58 -6.59 -3.28
C ASN A 74 -5.83 -5.64 -4.47
N LEU A 75 -7.07 -5.18 -4.66
CA LEU A 75 -7.44 -4.19 -5.70
C LEU A 75 -7.37 -2.74 -5.22
N GLY A 76 -7.65 -2.52 -3.93
CA GLY A 76 -7.66 -1.20 -3.28
C GLY A 76 -6.27 -0.66 -2.97
N GLU A 77 -5.24 -1.49 -3.09
CA GLU A 77 -3.85 -1.06 -3.15
C GLU A 77 -3.48 -0.88 -4.64
N PRO A 78 -3.59 0.33 -5.22
CA PRO A 78 -2.57 0.68 -6.18
C PRO A 78 -1.25 0.39 -5.47
N GLU A 79 -0.24 -0.05 -6.22
CA GLU A 79 1.12 -0.03 -5.72
C GLU A 79 1.55 1.44 -5.54
N GLN A 80 0.86 2.20 -4.70
CA GLN A 80 1.38 3.33 -3.96
C GLN A 80 2.35 2.71 -2.97
N ARG A 81 3.46 2.19 -3.51
CA ARG A 81 4.74 2.58 -2.94
C ARG A 81 4.66 4.10 -2.94
N VAL A 82 4.23 4.65 -1.81
CA VAL A 82 4.72 5.96 -1.43
C VAL A 82 6.22 5.73 -1.38
N THR A 83 6.90 5.99 -2.50
CA THR A 83 8.33 6.26 -2.46
C THR A 83 8.41 7.50 -1.62
N LEU A 84 8.50 7.30 -0.31
CA LEU A 84 8.88 8.37 0.60
C LEU A 84 10.24 8.80 0.07
N ASP A 85 10.26 9.98 -0.54
CA ASP A 85 11.50 10.54 -1.03
C ASP A 85 12.47 10.57 0.16
N GLN A 86 13.54 9.79 0.04
CA GLN A 86 14.54 9.65 1.10
C GLN A 86 15.15 11.02 1.44
N ALA A 87 15.18 11.94 0.47
CA ALA A 87 15.59 13.32 0.70
C ALA A 87 14.55 14.07 1.56
N ALA A 88 13.26 13.97 1.25
CA ALA A 88 12.19 14.58 2.04
C ALA A 88 12.14 14.05 3.49
N LEU A 89 12.33 12.73 3.68
CA LEU A 89 12.44 12.13 5.02
C LEU A 89 13.66 12.65 5.78
N GLY A 90 14.81 12.78 5.11
CA GLY A 90 16.02 13.35 5.69
C GLY A 90 15.82 14.80 6.12
N GLN A 91 15.15 15.62 5.30
CA GLN A 91 14.83 17.01 5.60
C GLN A 91 13.90 17.12 6.82
N LEU A 92 12.88 16.26 6.90
CA LEU A 92 11.96 16.24 8.05
C LEU A 92 12.70 15.88 9.35
N ASN A 93 13.56 14.87 9.32
CA ASN A 93 14.31 14.46 10.49
C ASN A 93 15.31 15.53 10.96
N ALA A 94 15.94 16.24 10.02
CA ALA A 94 16.81 17.37 10.32
C ALA A 94 16.03 18.51 10.98
N ALA A 95 14.86 18.86 10.45
CA ALA A 95 14.01 19.90 11.02
C ALA A 95 13.55 19.56 12.45
N VAL A 96 13.16 18.30 12.71
CA VAL A 96 12.81 17.84 14.06
C VAL A 96 14.00 17.95 15.02
N THR A 97 15.21 17.61 14.55
CA THR A 97 16.44 17.72 15.35
C THR A 97 16.77 19.17 15.69
N ASP A 98 16.59 20.09 14.73
CA ASP A 98 16.83 21.51 14.95
C ASP A 98 15.80 22.12 15.90
N LEU A 99 14.53 21.74 15.78
CA LEU A 99 13.48 22.13 16.73
C LEU A 99 13.79 21.62 18.14
N ALA A 100 14.20 20.36 18.30
CA ALA A 100 14.60 19.81 19.59
C ALA A 100 15.76 20.62 20.19
N ARG A 101 16.77 20.97 19.38
CA ARG A 101 17.90 21.80 19.82
C ARG A 101 17.48 23.22 20.22
N LEU A 102 16.55 23.83 19.49
CA LEU A 102 16.02 25.16 19.82
C LEU A 102 15.21 25.14 21.11
N LEU A 103 14.37 24.12 21.32
CA LEU A 103 13.64 23.95 22.57
C LEU A 103 14.59 23.80 23.76
N SER A 104 15.62 22.96 23.64
CA SER A 104 16.65 22.86 24.69
C SER A 104 17.36 24.18 24.94
N ARG A 105 17.65 24.99 23.91
CA ARG A 105 18.27 26.32 24.10
C ARG A 105 17.38 27.29 24.86
N ILE A 106 16.06 27.23 24.67
CA ILE A 106 15.09 28.06 25.41
C ILE A 106 15.01 27.60 26.87
N GLU A 107 15.04 26.30 27.12
CA GLU A 107 15.05 25.74 28.48
C GLU A 107 16.32 26.13 29.26
N PHE A 108 17.48 26.28 28.59
CA PHE A 108 18.72 26.75 29.23
C PHE A 108 18.79 28.29 29.38
N ALA A 109 18.22 29.06 28.46
CA ALA A 109 18.20 30.53 28.56
C ALA A 109 17.27 31.07 29.65
N GLY A 110 16.35 30.23 30.17
CA GLY A 110 15.47 30.56 31.29
C GLY A 110 16.16 30.63 32.66
N PHE A 111 17.45 30.30 32.78
CA PHE A 111 18.14 30.22 34.08
C PHE A 111 19.12 31.38 34.37
N GLU A 112 19.45 32.26 33.40
CA GLU A 112 20.53 33.25 33.56
C GLU A 112 20.09 34.70 33.87
N VAL A 113 18.80 35.01 34.00
CA VAL A 113 18.33 36.39 34.27
C VAL A 113 18.07 36.69 35.76
N ALA A 114 18.27 35.73 36.66
CA ALA A 114 18.01 35.90 38.10
C ALA A 114 19.22 36.43 38.92
N GLY A 115 20.19 37.11 38.29
CA GLY A 115 21.48 37.41 38.93
C GLY A 115 22.06 38.82 38.76
N ILE A 116 21.30 39.81 38.25
CA ILE A 116 21.82 41.18 38.07
C ILE A 116 20.86 42.23 38.64
N GLU A 117 20.65 42.22 39.95
CA GLU A 117 20.28 43.43 40.70
C GLU A 117 20.38 43.08 42.19
N GLN A 118 21.39 43.61 42.89
CA GLN A 118 21.42 43.98 44.33
C GLN A 118 22.87 44.08 44.82
N SER A 119 23.59 45.13 44.42
CA SER A 119 24.65 45.75 45.24
C SER A 119 25.06 47.11 44.65
N SER A 120 24.15 48.07 44.81
CA SER A 120 24.50 49.48 44.88
C SER A 120 23.49 50.15 45.80
N ARG A 121 23.97 50.44 47.03
CA ARG A 121 23.49 51.42 48.04
C ARG A 121 23.47 50.79 49.43
N GLN A 122 24.58 50.90 50.15
CA GLN A 122 24.78 51.74 51.34
C GLN A 122 26.06 51.32 52.06
#